data_AF-A0A7C4G7D6-F1
#
_entry.id   AF-A0A7C4G7D6-F1
#
_cell.length_a   1.000
_cell.length_b   1.000
_cell.length_c   1.000
_cell.angle_alpha   90.00
_cell.angle_beta   90.00
_cell.angle_gamma   90.00
#
_symmetry.space_group_name_H-M   'P 1'
#
loop_
_entity.id
_entity.type
_entity.pdbx_description
1 polymer ?
#
loop_
_entity_poly.entity_id
_entity_poly.type
_entity_poly.pdbx_seq_one_letter_code
_entity_poly.pdbx_strand_id
1 'polypeptide(L)'
;MKNTVSRLVLAAVAAAGPSAFPLAQMGYAPLSQFSWIVIIPSVLMLIVAALLLPRCGLPGIGSALRKGLLAGAVATLALEAVRYPGFRVGFMPGNLPELMGVLLLNRFALGPSLASTLAGFAYHFWNGAAFGAIFALLALGRSRWWAVPFGLLIGLGFLASPVVQSLGIGFFGKDFGWRFAATVLTAHAAYGTALGALQGRKMQSQDCEPQTHTVPSAT
;
A
#
# COMPACT_ATOMS: atom_id res chain seq x y z
N MET A 1 6.87 -15.24 -19.74
CA MET A 1 6.72 -15.99 -18.47
C MET A 1 7.62 -15.47 -17.34
N LYS A 2 8.94 -15.34 -17.52
CA LYS A 2 9.88 -14.87 -16.45
C LYS A 2 9.50 -13.50 -15.82
N ASN A 3 9.06 -12.54 -16.66
CA ASN A 3 8.66 -11.21 -16.18
C ASN A 3 7.35 -11.25 -15.36
N THR A 4 6.41 -12.12 -15.72
CA THR A 4 5.15 -12.30 -14.98
C THR A 4 5.40 -12.87 -13.59
N VAL A 5 6.24 -13.91 -13.49
CA VAL A 5 6.61 -14.51 -12.20
C VAL A 5 7.30 -13.47 -11.30
N SER A 6 8.24 -12.71 -11.85
CA SER A 6 8.95 -11.66 -11.09
C SER A 6 7.99 -10.59 -10.55
N ARG A 7 7.00 -10.16 -11.35
CA ARG A 7 5.97 -9.21 -10.91
C ARG A 7 5.10 -9.79 -9.79
N LEU A 8 4.67 -11.04 -9.91
CA LEU A 8 3.86 -11.72 -8.88
C LEU A 8 4.62 -11.88 -7.57
N VAL A 9 5.90 -12.27 -7.63
CA VAL A 9 6.77 -12.38 -6.44
C VAL A 9 6.92 -11.02 -5.76
N LEU A 10 7.21 -9.97 -6.52
CA LEU A 10 7.33 -8.62 -5.95
C LEU A 10 6.00 -8.10 -5.39
N ALA A 11 4.87 -8.41 -6.02
CA ALA A 11 3.55 -8.07 -5.49
C ALA A 11 3.26 -8.82 -4.18
N ALA A 12 3.66 -10.09 -4.06
CA ALA A 12 3.55 -10.86 -2.83
C ALA A 12 4.44 -10.28 -1.71
N VAL A 13 5.68 -9.90 -2.03
CA VAL A 13 6.57 -9.22 -1.08
C VAL A 13 5.98 -7.87 -0.66
N ALA A 14 5.41 -7.11 -1.59
CA ALA A 14 4.72 -5.85 -1.27
C ALA A 14 3.50 -6.08 -0.36
N ALA A 15 2.76 -7.17 -0.53
CA ALA A 15 1.62 -7.48 0.33
C ALA A 15 2.02 -7.85 1.77
N ALA A 16 3.26 -8.26 2.02
CA ALA A 16 3.71 -8.74 3.32
C ALA A 16 3.62 -7.65 4.41
N GLY A 17 4.07 -6.43 4.11
CA GLY A 17 4.01 -5.29 5.04
C GLY A 17 2.58 -4.95 5.49
N PRO A 18 1.65 -4.66 4.56
CA PRO A 18 0.25 -4.39 4.90
C PRO A 18 -0.47 -5.55 5.60
N SER A 19 -0.11 -6.80 5.29
CA SER A 19 -0.73 -7.99 5.89
C SER A 19 -0.31 -8.20 7.35
N ALA A 20 0.85 -7.70 7.77
CA ALA A 20 1.37 -7.87 9.12
C ALA A 20 0.40 -7.36 10.20
N PHE A 21 -0.28 -6.24 9.97
CA PHE A 21 -1.19 -5.67 10.97
C PHE A 21 -2.48 -6.48 11.16
N PRO A 22 -3.24 -6.86 10.11
CA PRO A 22 -4.33 -7.81 10.24
C PRO A 22 -3.92 -9.15 10.85
N LEU A 23 -2.75 -9.70 10.50
CA LEU A 23 -2.23 -10.93 11.10
C LEU A 23 -1.96 -10.76 12.60
N ALA A 24 -1.40 -9.61 13.01
CA ALA A 24 -1.20 -9.30 14.43
C ALA A 24 -2.53 -9.24 15.19
N GLN A 25 -3.57 -8.67 14.58
CA GLN A 25 -4.91 -8.60 15.19
C GLN A 25 -5.62 -9.95 15.28
N MET A 26 -5.19 -10.95 14.51
CA MET A 26 -5.64 -12.35 14.70
C MET A 26 -4.85 -13.09 15.79
N GLY A 27 -3.85 -12.45 16.41
CA GLY A 27 -3.05 -13.06 17.46
C GLY A 27 -1.91 -13.97 16.98
N TYR A 28 -1.56 -13.95 15.69
CA TYR A 28 -0.45 -14.77 15.18
C TYR A 28 0.92 -14.37 15.77
N ALA A 29 1.15 -13.07 15.96
CA ALA A 29 2.30 -12.51 16.69
C ALA A 29 2.05 -11.03 16.98
N PRO A 30 2.74 -10.43 17.97
CA PRO A 30 2.73 -8.98 18.16
C PRO A 30 3.22 -8.23 16.90
N LEU A 31 2.64 -7.06 16.62
CA LEU A 31 3.07 -6.25 15.47
C LEU A 31 4.53 -5.80 15.58
N SER A 32 5.04 -5.61 16.80
CA SER A 32 6.46 -5.35 17.10
C SER A 32 7.38 -6.52 16.76
N GLN A 33 6.88 -7.76 16.74
CA GLN A 33 7.65 -8.90 16.26
C GLN A 33 7.61 -8.95 14.74
N PHE A 34 6.41 -8.83 14.15
CA PHE A 34 6.26 -8.77 12.69
C PHE A 34 7.02 -7.61 12.06
N SER A 35 7.29 -6.52 12.79
CA SER A 35 8.13 -5.45 12.27
C SER A 35 9.51 -5.94 11.85
N TRP A 36 10.13 -6.81 12.66
CA TRP A 36 11.49 -7.31 12.41
C TRP A 36 11.53 -8.47 11.43
N ILE A 37 10.53 -9.36 11.45
CA ILE A 37 10.56 -10.58 10.63
C ILE A 37 9.81 -10.46 9.30
N VAL A 38 8.89 -9.50 9.16
CA VAL A 38 8.05 -9.33 7.95
C VAL A 38 8.19 -7.92 7.37
N ILE A 39 7.90 -6.87 8.15
CA ILE A 39 7.80 -5.50 7.61
C ILE A 39 9.17 -5.02 7.14
N ILE A 40 10.18 -4.96 8.02
CA ILE A 40 11.52 -4.48 7.68
C ILE A 40 12.15 -5.30 6.54
N PRO A 41 12.14 -6.65 6.56
CA PRO A 41 12.66 -7.43 5.45
C PRO A 41 11.95 -7.14 4.12
N SER A 42 10.61 -7.05 4.10
CA SER A 42 9.87 -6.72 2.87
C SER A 42 10.19 -5.32 2.36
N VAL A 43 10.35 -4.33 3.25
CA VAL A 43 10.78 -2.96 2.91
C VAL A 43 12.13 -2.99 2.21
N LEU A 44 13.12 -3.63 2.84
CA LEU A 44 14.47 -3.71 2.29
C LEU A 44 14.47 -4.42 0.93
N MET A 45 13.75 -5.54 0.80
CA MET A 45 13.65 -6.26 -0.47
C MET A 45 13.06 -5.40 -1.58
N LEU A 46 11.98 -4.65 -1.31
CA LEU A 46 11.37 -3.79 -2.32
C LEU A 46 12.23 -2.58 -2.68
N ILE A 47 12.90 -1.97 -1.70
CA ILE A 47 13.83 -0.86 -1.97
C ILE A 47 15.01 -1.34 -2.81
N VAL A 48 15.63 -2.47 -2.43
CA VAL A 48 16.74 -3.07 -3.18
C VAL A 48 16.29 -3.46 -4.59
N ALA A 49 15.14 -4.12 -4.74
CA ALA A 49 14.58 -4.47 -6.04
C ALA A 49 14.29 -3.22 -6.89
N ALA A 50 13.70 -2.19 -6.31
CA ALA A 50 13.45 -0.93 -6.99
C ALA A 50 14.77 -0.34 -7.51
N LEU A 51 15.83 -0.31 -6.72
CA LEU A 51 17.13 0.26 -7.11
C LEU A 51 17.92 -0.58 -8.12
N LEU A 52 17.92 -1.91 -7.97
CA LEU A 52 18.78 -2.81 -8.75
C LEU A 52 18.13 -3.32 -10.04
N LEU A 53 16.83 -3.61 -10.07
CA LEU A 53 16.18 -4.22 -11.25
C LEU A 53 16.40 -3.43 -12.56
N PRO A 54 16.39 -2.08 -12.57
CA PRO A 54 16.68 -1.34 -13.78
C PRO A 54 18.12 -1.45 -14.27
N ARG A 55 19.06 -1.78 -13.39
CA ARG A 55 20.47 -2.01 -13.74
C ARG A 55 20.73 -3.46 -14.15
N CYS A 56 19.86 -4.39 -13.77
CA CYS A 56 20.00 -5.83 -14.01
C CYS A 56 19.21 -6.34 -15.22
N GLY A 57 18.88 -5.48 -16.19
CA GLY A 57 18.16 -5.88 -17.41
C GLY A 57 16.64 -6.02 -17.25
N LEU A 58 16.05 -5.54 -16.15
CA LEU A 58 14.60 -5.48 -15.93
C LEU A 58 14.10 -4.04 -15.68
N PRO A 59 14.42 -3.06 -16.56
CA PRO A 59 14.08 -1.65 -16.38
C PRO A 59 12.58 -1.39 -16.28
N GLY A 60 11.76 -2.18 -16.98
CA GLY A 60 10.31 -2.01 -16.92
C GLY A 60 9.70 -2.37 -15.57
N ILE A 61 10.15 -3.49 -14.97
CA ILE A 61 9.67 -3.92 -13.65
C ILE A 61 10.17 -2.96 -12.57
N GLY A 62 11.46 -2.59 -12.60
CA GLY A 62 12.01 -1.69 -11.60
C GLY A 62 11.43 -0.27 -11.68
N SER A 63 11.15 0.25 -12.88
CA SER A 63 10.48 1.56 -13.04
C SER A 63 9.04 1.52 -12.55
N ALA A 64 8.29 0.46 -12.89
CA ALA A 64 6.94 0.26 -12.38
C ALA A 64 6.92 0.17 -10.85
N LEU A 65 7.84 -0.59 -10.26
CA LEU A 65 7.97 -0.71 -8.81
C LEU A 65 8.29 0.64 -8.14
N ARG A 66 9.31 1.38 -8.61
CA ARG A 66 9.66 2.72 -8.09
C ARG A 66 8.48 3.68 -8.17
N LYS A 67 7.85 3.76 -9.34
CA LYS A 67 6.72 4.66 -9.58
C LYS A 67 5.53 4.27 -8.71
N GLY A 68 5.24 2.98 -8.57
CA GLY A 68 4.19 2.47 -7.71
C GLY A 68 4.41 2.79 -6.24
N LEU A 69 5.62 2.54 -5.72
CA LEU A 69 5.99 2.87 -4.34
C LEU A 69 5.82 4.37 -4.06
N LEU A 70 6.37 5.23 -4.92
CA LEU A 70 6.28 6.68 -4.74
C LEU A 70 4.83 7.18 -4.87
N ALA A 71 4.12 6.74 -5.92
CA ALA A 71 2.75 7.16 -6.15
C ALA A 71 1.81 6.70 -5.04
N GLY A 72 1.99 5.48 -4.52
CA GLY A 72 1.25 4.96 -3.38
C GLY A 72 1.51 5.75 -2.10
N ALA A 73 2.78 6.04 -1.79
CA ALA A 73 3.13 6.84 -0.62
C ALA A 73 2.51 8.25 -0.67
N VAL A 74 2.57 8.90 -1.84
CA VAL A 74 1.97 10.23 -2.04
C VAL A 74 0.44 10.16 -2.02
N ALA A 75 -0.17 9.14 -2.62
CA ALA A 75 -1.62 8.94 -2.61
C ALA A 75 -2.20 8.75 -1.19
N THR A 76 -1.39 8.27 -0.24
CA THR A 76 -1.77 8.22 1.19
C THR A 76 -2.08 9.61 1.76
N LEU A 77 -1.51 10.70 1.22
CA LEU A 77 -1.89 12.06 1.63
C LEU A 77 -3.35 12.36 1.30
N ALA A 78 -3.84 11.94 0.13
CA ALA A 78 -5.23 12.11 -0.26
C ALA A 78 -6.16 11.26 0.61
N LEU A 79 -5.72 10.07 1.01
CA LEU A 79 -6.42 9.23 1.99
C LEU A 79 -6.53 9.95 3.34
N GLU A 80 -5.41 10.42 3.89
CA GLU A 80 -5.36 11.10 5.19
C GLU A 80 -6.13 12.42 5.19
N ALA A 81 -6.20 13.12 4.05
CA ALA A 81 -7.00 14.33 3.91
C ALA A 81 -8.51 14.09 4.09
N VAL A 82 -8.99 12.85 3.89
CA VAL A 82 -10.38 12.46 4.18
C VAL A 82 -10.48 11.82 5.57
N ARG A 83 -9.55 10.90 5.84
CA ARG A 83 -9.54 10.06 7.03
C ARG A 83 -9.29 10.90 8.28
N TYR A 84 -8.25 11.74 8.33
CA TYR A 84 -7.97 12.52 9.53
C TYR A 84 -9.12 13.46 9.95
N PRO A 85 -9.76 14.25 9.05
CA PRO A 85 -10.97 15.00 9.41
C PRO A 85 -12.12 14.11 9.90
N GLY A 86 -12.36 12.97 9.24
CA GLY A 86 -13.36 11.99 9.69
C GLY A 86 -13.12 11.53 11.13
N PHE A 87 -11.87 11.34 11.53
CA PHE A 87 -11.51 11.03 12.92
C PHE A 87 -11.82 12.21 13.85
N ARG A 88 -11.45 13.44 13.47
CA ARG A 88 -11.66 14.64 14.29
C ARG A 88 -13.14 14.95 14.55
N VAL A 89 -14.04 14.57 13.64
CA VAL A 89 -15.49 14.73 13.79
C VAL A 89 -16.20 13.49 14.37
N GLY A 90 -15.44 12.49 14.83
CA GLY A 90 -15.99 11.30 15.49
C GLY A 90 -16.56 10.24 14.55
N PHE A 91 -16.25 10.27 13.26
CA PHE A 91 -16.68 9.24 12.29
C PHE A 91 -15.74 8.03 12.28
N MET A 92 -14.66 8.05 13.06
CA MET A 92 -13.81 6.89 13.32
C MET A 92 -13.56 6.71 14.81
N PRO A 93 -13.41 5.46 15.28
CA PRO A 93 -13.23 5.15 16.70
C PRO A 93 -11.88 5.61 17.25
N GLY A 94 -10.90 5.93 16.39
CA GLY A 94 -9.57 6.29 16.84
C GLY A 94 -8.62 6.69 15.71
N ASN A 95 -7.40 7.05 16.12
CA ASN A 95 -6.34 7.38 15.20
C ASN A 95 -5.56 6.12 14.76
N LEU A 96 -5.97 5.46 13.68
CA LEU A 96 -5.41 4.15 13.32
C LEU A 96 -3.89 4.16 13.07
N PRO A 97 -3.28 5.15 12.37
CA PRO A 97 -1.83 5.28 12.31
C PRO A 97 -1.16 5.30 13.68
N GLU A 98 -1.72 6.03 14.63
CA GLU A 98 -1.20 6.13 15.99
C GLU A 98 -1.27 4.79 16.73
N LEU A 99 -2.38 4.06 16.60
CA LEU A 99 -2.53 2.70 17.14
C LEU A 99 -1.48 1.75 16.56
N MET A 100 -1.28 1.75 15.24
CA MET A 100 -0.25 0.93 14.60
C MET A 100 1.13 1.24 15.19
N GLY A 101 1.42 2.52 15.44
CA GLY A 101 2.64 2.97 16.10
C GLY A 101 2.84 2.43 17.50
N VAL A 102 1.79 2.51 18.34
CA VAL A 102 1.79 1.96 19.70
C VAL A 102 2.10 0.46 19.68
N LEU A 103 1.49 -0.28 18.75
CA LEU A 103 1.68 -1.72 18.61
C LEU A 103 3.05 -2.08 18.03
N LEU A 104 3.56 -1.31 17.07
CA LEU A 104 4.91 -1.48 16.50
C LEU A 104 6.00 -1.33 17.56
N LEU A 105 5.85 -0.39 18.48
CA LEU A 105 6.84 -0.15 19.54
C LEU A 105 6.54 -0.91 20.84
N ASN A 106 5.56 -1.81 20.83
CA ASN A 106 5.12 -2.60 21.99
C ASN A 106 4.79 -1.73 23.23
N ARG A 107 4.07 -0.63 23.01
CA ARG A 107 3.76 0.38 24.03
C ARG A 107 2.30 0.35 24.49
N PHE A 108 1.60 -0.78 24.35
CA PHE A 108 0.16 -0.86 24.61
C PHE A 108 -0.22 -0.32 26.00
N ALA A 109 0.53 -0.68 27.05
CA ALA A 109 0.29 -0.22 28.42
C ALA A 109 0.67 1.25 28.67
N LEU A 110 1.47 1.87 27.79
CA LEU A 110 1.98 3.23 27.94
C LEU A 110 1.25 4.23 27.06
N GLY A 111 0.48 3.77 26.07
CA GLY A 111 -0.16 4.61 25.09
C GLY A 111 0.81 5.28 24.10
N PRO A 112 0.30 6.26 23.32
CA PRO A 112 1.05 6.93 22.27
C PRO A 112 2.15 7.84 22.80
N SER A 113 3.27 7.88 22.09
CA SER A 113 4.34 8.87 22.23
C SER A 113 4.66 9.46 20.85
N LEU A 114 5.43 10.57 20.81
CA LEU A 114 5.88 11.13 19.53
C LEU A 114 6.56 10.07 18.64
N ALA A 115 7.42 9.24 19.24
CA ALA A 115 8.11 8.17 18.51
C ALA A 115 7.14 7.12 17.97
N SER A 116 6.15 6.67 18.76
CA SER A 116 5.18 5.69 18.28
C SER A 116 4.29 6.31 17.21
N THR A 117 3.83 7.54 17.38
CA THR A 117 3.01 8.25 16.38
C THR A 117 3.75 8.36 15.06
N LEU A 118 5.02 8.79 15.06
CA LEU A 118 5.84 8.85 13.84
C LEU A 118 6.03 7.47 13.21
N ALA A 119 6.34 6.43 14.01
CA ALA A 119 6.49 5.07 13.51
C ALA A 119 5.19 4.54 12.87
N GLY A 120 4.05 4.84 13.48
CA GLY A 120 2.73 4.46 13.01
C GLY A 120 2.35 5.13 11.69
N PHE A 121 2.60 6.44 11.57
CA PHE A 121 2.43 7.14 10.29
C PHE A 121 3.42 6.64 9.23
N ALA A 122 4.68 6.41 9.57
CA ALA A 122 5.66 5.86 8.64
C ALA A 122 5.20 4.49 8.08
N TYR A 123 4.69 3.61 8.96
CA TYR A 123 4.12 2.34 8.55
C TYR A 123 2.83 2.51 7.72
N HIS A 124 1.98 3.48 8.05
CA HIS A 124 0.79 3.77 7.24
C HIS A 124 1.14 4.23 5.82
N PHE A 125 2.11 5.14 5.68
CA PHE A 125 2.62 5.58 4.38
C PHE A 125 3.30 4.46 3.62
N TRP A 126 4.04 3.60 4.33
CA TRP A 126 4.61 2.39 3.73
C TRP A 126 3.55 1.45 3.19
N ASN A 127 2.44 1.24 3.91
CA ASN A 127 1.33 0.42 3.42
C ASN A 127 0.74 1.01 2.13
N GLY A 128 0.57 2.33 2.06
CA GLY A 128 0.19 3.00 0.81
C GLY A 128 1.21 2.78 -0.31
N ALA A 129 2.50 2.93 -0.04
CA ALA A 129 3.56 2.65 -1.01
C ALA A 129 3.49 1.21 -1.54
N ALA A 130 3.32 0.24 -0.65
CA ALA A 130 3.20 -1.17 -0.97
C ALA A 130 1.97 -1.45 -1.86
N PHE A 131 0.80 -0.88 -1.54
CA PHE A 131 -0.38 -1.01 -2.40
C PHE A 131 -0.19 -0.34 -3.76
N GLY A 132 0.48 0.81 -3.81
CA GLY A 132 0.84 1.45 -5.07
C GLY A 132 1.78 0.59 -5.93
N ALA A 133 2.73 -0.09 -5.31
CA ALA A 133 3.59 -1.08 -5.97
C ALA A 133 2.79 -2.27 -6.52
N ILE A 134 1.91 -2.87 -5.73
CA ILE A 134 1.02 -3.96 -6.16
C ILE A 134 0.22 -3.52 -7.39
N PHE A 135 -0.40 -2.34 -7.32
CA PHE A 135 -1.15 -1.81 -8.46
C PHE A 135 -0.28 -1.64 -9.70
N ALA A 136 0.89 -1.01 -9.58
CA ALA A 136 1.80 -0.78 -10.70
C ALA A 136 2.28 -2.09 -11.36
N LEU A 137 2.53 -3.13 -10.57
CA LEU A 137 3.01 -4.43 -11.04
C LEU A 137 1.92 -5.25 -11.72
N LEU A 138 0.65 -5.12 -11.31
CA LEU A 138 -0.45 -5.98 -11.74
C LEU A 138 -1.43 -5.33 -12.73
N ALA A 139 -1.56 -4.00 -12.74
CA ALA A 139 -2.54 -3.28 -13.56
C ALA A 139 -2.10 -3.04 -15.01
N LEU A 140 -1.06 -3.73 -15.49
CA LEU A 140 -0.44 -3.56 -16.81
C LEU A 140 -1.45 -3.34 -17.95
N GLY A 141 -1.26 -2.27 -18.73
CA GLY A 141 -2.13 -1.95 -19.88
C GLY A 141 -3.54 -1.48 -19.51
N ARG A 142 -3.93 -1.50 -18.22
CA ARG A 142 -5.22 -0.99 -17.77
C ARG A 142 -5.24 0.53 -17.75
N SER A 143 -6.45 1.09 -17.86
CA SER A 143 -6.69 2.51 -17.68
C SER A 143 -6.39 2.94 -16.24
N ARG A 144 -5.92 4.18 -16.05
CA ARG A 144 -5.69 4.78 -14.73
C ARG A 144 -6.90 4.72 -13.79
N TRP A 145 -8.10 4.67 -14.37
CA TRP A 145 -9.35 4.60 -13.61
C TRP A 145 -9.50 3.30 -12.83
N TRP A 146 -8.75 2.24 -13.17
CA TRP A 146 -8.69 1.01 -12.38
C TRP A 146 -8.07 1.20 -10.98
N ALA A 147 -7.38 2.31 -10.74
CA ALA A 147 -6.85 2.62 -9.42
C ALA A 147 -7.96 2.91 -8.39
N VAL A 148 -9.12 3.43 -8.83
CA VAL A 148 -10.28 3.71 -7.96
C VAL A 148 -10.92 2.42 -7.43
N PRO A 149 -11.37 1.46 -8.26
CA PRO A 149 -11.88 0.19 -7.75
C PRO A 149 -10.81 -0.59 -6.98
N PHE A 150 -9.54 -0.49 -7.35
CA PHE A 150 -8.45 -1.07 -6.56
C PHE A 150 -8.36 -0.44 -5.15
N GLY A 151 -8.42 0.89 -5.04
CA GLY A 151 -8.50 1.59 -3.76
C GLY A 151 -9.70 1.12 -2.93
N LEU A 152 -10.90 1.09 -3.54
CA LEU A 152 -12.11 0.61 -2.88
C LEU A 152 -11.98 -0.85 -2.40
N LEU A 153 -11.34 -1.73 -3.17
CA LEU A 153 -11.07 -3.10 -2.73
C LEU A 153 -10.16 -3.16 -1.50
N ILE A 154 -9.17 -2.28 -1.40
CA ILE A 154 -8.35 -2.15 -0.18
C ILE A 154 -9.24 -1.72 1.00
N GLY A 155 -10.10 -0.71 0.80
CA GLY A 155 -11.02 -0.23 1.84
C GLY A 155 -12.00 -1.30 2.30
N LEU A 156 -12.57 -2.07 1.37
CA LEU A 156 -13.44 -3.22 1.67
C LEU A 156 -12.67 -4.33 2.39
N GLY A 157 -11.45 -4.63 1.94
CA GLY A 157 -10.58 -5.59 2.61
C GLY A 157 -10.27 -5.18 4.05
N PHE A 158 -10.00 -3.89 4.29
CA PHE A 158 -9.83 -3.35 5.63
C PHE A 158 -11.11 -3.48 6.48
N LEU A 159 -12.28 -3.12 5.95
CA LEU A 159 -13.57 -3.25 6.65
C LEU A 159 -13.89 -4.71 7.03
N ALA A 160 -13.55 -5.65 6.15
CA ALA A 160 -13.72 -7.08 6.39
C ALA A 160 -12.62 -7.67 7.31
N SER A 161 -11.52 -6.96 7.52
CA SER A 161 -10.35 -7.51 8.19
C SER A 161 -10.53 -7.66 9.70
N PRO A 162 -9.71 -8.53 10.33
CA PRO A 162 -9.59 -8.63 11.79
C PRO A 162 -9.26 -7.30 12.47
N VAL A 163 -8.70 -6.33 11.75
CA VAL A 163 -8.39 -5.00 12.33
C VAL A 163 -9.65 -4.30 12.79
N VAL A 164 -10.70 -4.26 11.97
CA VAL A 164 -11.94 -3.57 12.34
C VAL A 164 -12.65 -4.29 13.49
N GLN A 165 -12.57 -5.63 13.52
CA GLN A 165 -13.11 -6.42 14.61
C GLN A 165 -12.35 -6.16 15.92
N SER A 166 -11.02 -6.05 15.87
CA SER A 166 -10.17 -5.77 17.04
C SER A 166 -10.41 -4.40 17.68
N LEU A 167 -10.99 -3.46 16.92
CA LEU A 167 -11.41 -2.15 17.44
C LEU A 167 -12.70 -2.22 18.29
N GLY A 168 -13.33 -3.39 18.42
CA GLY A 168 -14.55 -3.57 19.19
C GLY A 168 -15.81 -2.98 18.55
N ILE A 169 -15.77 -2.66 17.26
CA ILE A 169 -16.87 -2.01 16.53
C ILE A 169 -17.64 -2.96 15.59
N GLY A 170 -17.42 -4.26 15.76
CA GLY A 170 -18.08 -5.31 14.99
C GLY A 170 -17.57 -5.47 13.56
N PHE A 171 -18.01 -6.54 12.90
CA PHE A 171 -17.71 -6.81 11.50
C PHE A 171 -18.17 -5.64 10.62
N PHE A 172 -17.31 -5.17 9.69
CA PHE A 172 -17.56 -3.99 8.85
C PHE A 172 -17.80 -2.67 9.62
N GLY A 173 -17.55 -2.64 10.93
CA GLY A 173 -17.78 -1.47 11.78
C GLY A 173 -19.26 -1.20 12.07
N LYS A 174 -20.12 -2.22 11.95
CA LYS A 174 -21.57 -2.11 12.12
C LYS A 174 -21.99 -1.46 13.45
N ASP A 175 -21.24 -1.68 14.52
CA ASP A 175 -21.59 -1.22 15.87
C ASP A 175 -21.15 0.24 16.11
N PHE A 176 -20.25 0.78 15.26
CA PHE A 176 -19.91 2.20 15.24
C PHE A 176 -20.83 3.02 14.33
N GLY A 177 -21.47 2.35 13.37
CA GLY A 177 -22.42 2.95 12.43
C GLY A 177 -21.82 3.25 11.05
N TRP A 178 -22.72 3.54 10.10
CA TRP A 178 -22.38 3.65 8.67
C TRP A 178 -21.33 4.72 8.33
N ARG A 179 -21.18 5.75 9.18
CA ARG A 179 -20.22 6.85 9.00
C ARG A 179 -18.76 6.36 8.96
N PHE A 180 -18.45 5.31 9.71
CA PHE A 180 -17.13 4.68 9.68
C PHE A 180 -16.84 4.06 8.31
N ALA A 181 -17.73 3.18 7.84
CA ALA A 181 -17.58 2.55 6.54
C ALA A 181 -17.54 3.59 5.41
N ALA A 182 -18.41 4.60 5.46
CA ALA A 182 -18.41 5.69 4.48
C ALA A 182 -17.09 6.48 4.47
N THR A 183 -16.53 6.80 5.65
CA THR A 183 -15.24 7.49 5.75
C THR A 183 -14.12 6.63 5.18
N VAL A 184 -14.07 5.34 5.54
CA VAL A 184 -13.06 4.40 5.02
C VAL A 184 -13.13 4.30 3.50
N LEU A 185 -14.31 4.04 2.93
CA LEU A 185 -14.47 3.89 1.49
C LEU A 185 -14.16 5.18 0.73
N THR A 186 -14.57 6.33 1.26
CA THR A 186 -14.28 7.64 0.65
C THR A 186 -12.78 7.93 0.67
N ALA A 187 -12.10 7.67 1.79
CA ALA A 187 -10.66 7.85 1.91
C ALA A 187 -9.89 6.95 0.93
N HIS A 188 -10.35 5.71 0.74
CA HIS A 188 -9.76 4.77 -0.21
C HIS A 188 -10.09 5.08 -1.68
N ALA A 189 -11.25 5.67 -1.96
CA ALA A 189 -11.57 6.22 -3.27
C ALA A 189 -10.65 7.42 -3.60
N ALA A 190 -10.40 8.28 -2.62
CA ALA A 190 -9.45 9.40 -2.75
C ALA A 190 -8.02 8.89 -3.01
N TYR A 191 -7.57 7.89 -2.26
CA TYR A 191 -6.32 7.17 -2.51
C TYR A 191 -6.24 6.64 -3.95
N GLY A 192 -7.24 5.87 -4.38
CA GLY A 192 -7.27 5.29 -5.72
C GLY A 192 -7.27 6.34 -6.82
N THR A 193 -7.98 7.44 -6.62
CA THR A 193 -8.01 8.58 -7.55
C THR A 193 -6.63 9.24 -7.67
N ALA A 194 -5.99 9.54 -6.54
CA ALA A 194 -4.65 10.12 -6.51
C ALA A 194 -3.60 9.18 -7.12
N LEU A 195 -3.65 7.88 -6.78
CA LEU A 195 -2.77 6.86 -7.34
C LEU A 195 -2.89 6.79 -8.87
N GLY A 196 -4.13 6.75 -9.40
CA GLY A 196 -4.38 6.73 -10.84
C GLY A 196 -3.87 8.00 -11.54
N ALA A 197 -4.03 9.17 -10.92
CA ALA A 197 -3.52 10.43 -11.45
C ALA A 197 -1.98 10.42 -11.54
N LEU A 198 -1.29 9.97 -10.49
CA LEU A 198 0.17 9.89 -10.42
C LEU A 198 0.77 8.82 -11.36
N GLN A 199 0.01 7.77 -11.67
CA GLN A 199 0.41 6.73 -12.62
C GLN A 199 0.33 7.17 -14.10
N GLY A 200 -0.47 8.19 -14.43
CA GLY A 200 -0.59 8.75 -15.79
C GLY A 200 -1.60 8.03 -16.71
N ARG A 201 -1.80 8.53 -17.94
CA ARG A 201 -2.93 8.14 -18.84
C ARG A 201 -2.85 6.73 -19.42
N LYS A 202 -1.65 6.21 -19.69
CA LYS A 202 -1.40 4.82 -20.09
C LYS A 202 -0.39 4.24 -19.11
N MET A 203 -0.79 3.23 -18.35
CA MET A 203 0.17 2.38 -17.66
C MET A 203 0.88 1.55 -18.74
N GLN A 204 1.95 2.15 -19.29
CA GLN A 204 2.69 1.63 -20.44
C GLN A 204 3.00 0.16 -20.20
N SER A 205 2.49 -0.69 -21.09
CA SER A 205 2.99 -2.06 -21.26
C SER A 205 4.44 -1.92 -21.72
N GLN A 206 5.37 -1.86 -20.77
CA GLN A 206 6.80 -1.86 -21.06
C GLN A 206 7.23 -3.30 -21.36
N ASP A 207 6.69 -3.84 -22.45
CA ASP A 207 7.38 -4.86 -23.21
C ASP A 207 8.37 -4.09 -24.09
N CYS A 208 9.65 -4.34 -23.87
CA CYS A 208 10.71 -3.76 -24.68
C CYS A 208 10.48 -4.25 -26.12
N GLU A 209 9.92 -3.40 -26.98
CA GLU A 209 9.96 -3.64 -28.41
C GLU A 209 11.44 -3.67 -28.78
N PRO A 210 11.97 -4.79 -29.31
CA PRO A 210 13.36 -4.84 -29.69
C PRO A 210 13.59 -3.72 -30.70
N GLN A 211 14.46 -2.77 -30.37
CA GLN A 211 14.96 -1.81 -31.33
C GLN A 211 15.65 -2.62 -32.43
N THR A 212 14.92 -2.87 -33.52
CA THR A 212 15.51 -3.33 -34.77
C THR A 212 16.37 -2.18 -35.25
N HIS A 213 17.66 -2.24 -34.93
CA HIS A 213 18.66 -1.44 -35.60
C HIS A 213 18.58 -1.78 -37.08
N THR A 214 17.91 -0.93 -37.85
CA THR A 214 18.04 -0.89 -39.29
C THR A 214 19.48 -0.44 -39.58
N VAL A 215 20.33 -1.42 -39.90
CA VAL A 215 21.66 -1.14 -40.46
C VAL A 215 21.43 -0.41 -41.79
N PRO A 216 21.95 0.80 -41.99
CA PRO A 216 21.89 1.45 -43.29
C PRO A 216 22.67 0.61 -44.30
N SER A 217 22.04 0.23 -45.43
CA SER A 217 22.77 -0.40 -46.52
C SER A 217 23.74 0.62 -47.10
N ALA A 218 25.03 0.30 -47.09
CA ALA A 218 26.02 1.03 -47.85
C ALA A 218 25.77 0.78 -49.35
N THR A 219 25.46 1.85 -50.08
CA THR A 219 25.58 1.95 -51.53
C THR A 219 26.67 2.94 -51.87
#